data_AF-A0A412Y2H7-F1
#
_entry.id   AF-A0A412Y2H7-F1
#
_cell.length_a   1.000
_cell.length_b   1.000
_cell.length_c   1.000
_cell.angle_alpha   90.00
_cell.angle_beta   90.00
_cell.angle_gamma   90.00
#
_symmetry.space_group_name_H-M   'P 1'
#
loop_
_entity.id
_entity.type
_entity.pdbx_description
1 polymer ?
#
loop_
_entity_poly.entity_id
_entity_poly.type
_entity_poly.pdbx_seq_one_letter_code
_entity_poly.pdbx_strand_id
1 'polypeptide(L)'
;MGFVKRYGNNADYRRRLEVKLQKSTEHIEELAEWLYVHTSDIESTEYERRYAEYNSELRRHDIFSDELQCYDNPAQAWRDNPERWQGLNWDCRNKIRY
;
A
#
# COMPACT_ATOMS: atom_id res chain seq x y z
N MET A 1 16.50 -0.85 21.51
CA MET A 1 16.71 -2.22 20.95
C MET A 1 15.40 -2.92 20.50
N GLY A 2 14.36 -2.18 20.09
CA GLY A 2 13.03 -2.77 19.79
C GLY A 2 12.69 -3.01 18.30
N PHE A 3 13.37 -2.34 17.37
CA PHE A 3 12.96 -2.29 15.95
C PHE A 3 13.47 -3.48 15.13
N VAL A 4 14.75 -3.85 15.30
CA VAL A 4 15.39 -4.99 14.62
C VAL A 4 14.68 -6.32 14.94
N LYS A 5 14.11 -6.44 16.15
CA LYS A 5 13.42 -7.66 16.60
C LYS A 5 12.06 -7.90 15.94
N ARG A 6 11.38 -6.88 15.39
CA ARG A 6 10.01 -7.03 14.84
C ARG A 6 9.95 -7.09 13.32
N TYR A 7 10.92 -6.49 12.62
CA TYR A 7 10.88 -6.35 11.14
C TYR A 7 12.16 -6.80 10.41
N GLY A 8 13.16 -7.32 11.13
CA GLY A 8 14.45 -7.71 10.55
C GLY A 8 15.33 -6.50 10.23
N ASN A 9 16.41 -6.73 9.48
CA ASN A 9 17.38 -5.69 9.12
C ASN A 9 16.67 -4.55 8.35
N ASN A 10 16.92 -3.30 8.73
CA ASN A 10 16.12 -2.14 8.31
C ASN A 10 16.05 -1.99 6.78
N ALA A 11 17.19 -2.21 6.09
CA ALA A 11 17.28 -2.16 4.64
C ALA A 11 16.45 -3.25 3.92
N ASP A 12 16.35 -4.44 4.49
CA ASP A 12 15.56 -5.54 3.90
C ASP A 12 14.06 -5.25 3.97
N TYR A 13 13.63 -4.50 4.99
CA TYR A 13 12.22 -4.13 5.13
C TYR A 13 11.79 -3.11 4.09
N ARG A 14 12.53 -2.01 3.93
CA ARG A 14 12.26 -1.01 2.89
C ARG A 14 12.22 -1.64 1.50
N ARG A 15 13.21 -2.47 1.18
CA ARG A 15 13.27 -3.16 -0.12
C ARG A 15 12.06 -4.08 -0.36
N ARG A 16 11.57 -4.75 0.69
CA ARG A 16 10.34 -5.55 0.59
C ARG A 16 9.10 -4.70 0.31
N LEU A 17 9.02 -3.48 0.85
CA LEU A 17 7.92 -2.56 0.57
C LEU A 17 7.96 -2.05 -0.87
N GLU A 18 9.14 -1.66 -1.35
CA GLU A 18 9.34 -1.27 -2.75
C GLU A 18 8.93 -2.40 -3.71
N VAL A 19 9.32 -3.65 -3.43
CA VAL A 19 8.89 -4.81 -4.23
C VAL A 19 7.39 -5.05 -4.17
N LYS A 20 6.75 -4.87 -3.01
CA LYS A 20 5.29 -5.00 -2.89
C LYS A 20 4.56 -3.89 -3.66
N LEU A 21 5.04 -2.65 -3.58
CA LEU A 21 4.52 -1.52 -4.34
C LEU A 21 4.61 -1.76 -5.83
N GLN A 22 5.77 -2.21 -6.31
CA GLN A 22 5.97 -2.53 -7.72
C GLN A 22 4.96 -3.59 -8.18
N LYS A 23 4.87 -4.72 -7.47
CA LYS A 23 3.93 -5.79 -7.82
C LYS A 23 2.46 -5.36 -7.77
N SER A 24 2.11 -4.53 -6.79
CA SER A 24 0.75 -3.99 -6.67
C SER A 24 0.44 -3.04 -7.83
N THR A 25 1.42 -2.22 -8.25
CA THR A 25 1.29 -1.34 -9.42
C THR A 25 1.05 -2.16 -10.69
N GLU A 26 1.89 -3.17 -10.94
CA GLU A 26 1.74 -4.09 -12.10
C GLU A 26 0.35 -4.75 -12.10
N HIS A 27 -0.13 -5.23 -10.95
CA HIS A 27 -1.44 -5.88 -10.86
C HIS A 27 -2.61 -4.89 -11.05
N ILE A 28 -2.49 -3.65 -10.56
CA ILE A 28 -3.48 -2.59 -10.79
C ILE A 28 -3.56 -2.26 -12.28
N GLU A 29 -2.43 -2.19 -12.98
CA GLU A 29 -2.37 -1.95 -14.42
C GLU A 29 -3.04 -3.09 -15.21
N GLU A 30 -2.72 -4.35 -14.89
CA GLU A 30 -3.36 -5.53 -15.49
C GLU A 30 -4.88 -5.54 -15.30
N LEU A 31 -5.35 -5.25 -14.07
CA LEU A 31 -6.78 -5.18 -13.77
C LEU A 31 -7.46 -4.01 -14.47
N ALA A 32 -6.81 -2.84 -14.55
CA ALA A 32 -7.33 -1.67 -15.24
C ALA A 32 -7.47 -1.92 -16.75
N GLU A 33 -6.47 -2.54 -17.37
CA GLU A 33 -6.49 -2.90 -18.79
C GLU A 33 -7.62 -3.91 -19.06
N TRP A 34 -7.73 -4.96 -18.24
CA TRP A 34 -8.79 -5.95 -18.38
C TRP A 34 -10.19 -5.30 -18.25
N LEU A 35 -10.40 -4.46 -17.24
CA LEU A 35 -11.67 -3.76 -17.04
C LEU A 35 -12.01 -2.84 -18.22
N TYR A 36 -11.01 -2.15 -18.76
CA TYR A 36 -11.19 -1.29 -19.93
C TYR A 36 -11.61 -2.07 -21.18
N VAL A 37 -10.95 -3.21 -21.45
CA VAL A 37 -11.27 -4.07 -22.61
C VAL A 37 -12.66 -4.69 -22.48
N HIS A 38 -13.08 -5.03 -21.27
CA HIS A 38 -14.30 -5.81 -21.02
C HIS A 38 -15.50 -5.00 -20.53
N THR A 39 -15.40 -3.67 -20.49
CA THR A 39 -16.49 -2.79 -20.01
C THR A 39 -17.80 -2.90 -20.81
N SER A 40 -17.77 -3.43 -22.03
CA SER A 40 -18.92 -3.51 -22.93
C SER A 40 -19.45 -4.92 -23.22
N ASP A 41 -18.70 -5.98 -22.86
CA ASP A 41 -18.91 -7.33 -23.44
C ASP A 41 -19.06 -8.50 -22.44
N ILE A 42 -18.94 -8.27 -21.12
CA ILE A 42 -18.94 -9.34 -20.12
C ILE A 42 -20.20 -9.33 -19.23
N GLU A 43 -20.69 -10.52 -18.87
CA GLU A 43 -21.72 -10.73 -17.84
C GLU A 43 -21.33 -10.01 -16.55
N SER A 44 -22.24 -9.18 -16.02
CA SER A 44 -22.04 -8.25 -14.89
C SER A 44 -21.20 -8.82 -13.73
N THR A 45 -21.36 -10.11 -13.43
CA THR A 45 -20.75 -10.79 -12.29
C THR A 45 -19.21 -10.89 -12.33
N GLU A 46 -18.59 -11.21 -13.47
CA GLU A 46 -17.12 -11.30 -13.55
C GLU A 46 -16.48 -9.91 -13.56
N TYR A 47 -17.12 -8.98 -14.26
CA TYR A 47 -16.72 -7.57 -14.26
C TYR A 47 -16.77 -6.98 -12.84
N GLU A 48 -17.87 -7.17 -12.12
CA GLU A 48 -18.03 -6.72 -10.73
C GLU A 48 -16.96 -7.32 -9.81
N ARG A 49 -16.66 -8.62 -9.96
CA ARG A 49 -15.61 -9.28 -9.17
C ARG A 49 -14.23 -8.66 -9.43
N ARG A 50 -13.86 -8.48 -10.69
CA ARG A 50 -12.57 -7.87 -11.09
C ARG A 50 -12.48 -6.40 -10.68
N TYR A 51 -13.59 -5.68 -10.74
CA TYR A 51 -13.68 -4.30 -10.27
C TYR A 51 -13.53 -4.21 -8.74
N ALA A 52 -14.11 -5.15 -8.00
CA ALA A 52 -13.90 -5.26 -6.55
C ALA A 52 -12.43 -5.60 -6.20
N GLU A 53 -11.80 -6.48 -6.98
CA GLU A 53 -10.38 -6.81 -6.86
C GLU A 53 -9.51 -5.58 -7.12
N TYR A 54 -9.76 -4.84 -8.20
CA TYR A 54 -9.08 -3.59 -8.53
C TYR A 54 -9.14 -2.57 -7.38
N ASN A 55 -10.34 -2.32 -6.84
CA ASN A 55 -10.51 -1.41 -5.70
C ASN A 55 -9.81 -1.92 -4.42
N SER A 56 -9.76 -3.23 -4.22
CA SER A 56 -9.03 -3.83 -3.10
C SER A 56 -7.52 -3.65 -3.25
N GLU A 57 -6.97 -3.82 -4.45
CA GLU A 57 -5.55 -3.61 -4.71
C GLU A 57 -5.15 -2.15 -4.66
N LEU A 58 -5.98 -1.21 -5.14
CA LEU A 58 -5.76 0.23 -4.94
C LEU A 58 -5.60 0.57 -3.46
N ARG A 59 -6.48 0.04 -2.59
CA ARG A 59 -6.37 0.26 -1.14
C ARG A 59 -5.10 -0.33 -0.54
N ARG A 60 -4.65 -1.49 -1.02
CA ARG A 60 -3.40 -2.13 -0.56
C ARG A 60 -2.18 -1.34 -1.02
N HIS A 61 -2.17 -0.87 -2.26
CA HIS A 61 -1.12 -0.03 -2.83
C HIS A 61 -0.92 1.23 -2.00
N ASP A 62 -2.02 1.93 -1.71
CA ASP A 62 -2.06 3.10 -0.83
C ASP A 62 -1.39 2.82 0.52
N ILE A 63 -1.72 1.70 1.17
CA ILE A 63 -1.13 1.31 2.46
C ILE A 63 0.38 1.05 2.34
N PHE A 64 0.85 0.41 1.26
CA PHE A 64 2.29 0.19 1.07
C PHE A 64 3.04 1.50 0.78
N SER A 65 2.42 2.42 0.05
CA SER A 65 2.97 3.75 -0.25
C SER A 65 3.09 4.56 1.04
N ASP A 66 2.03 4.56 1.83
CA ASP A 66 2.01 5.13 3.17
C ASP A 66 3.12 4.52 4.04
N GLU A 67 3.23 3.19 4.10
CA GLU A 67 4.26 2.50 4.87
C GLU A 67 5.68 2.97 4.52
N LEU A 68 5.94 3.10 3.23
CA LEU A 68 7.23 3.52 2.70
C LEU A 68 7.51 4.99 3.05
N GLN A 69 6.53 5.89 2.86
CA GLN A 69 6.67 7.29 3.22
C GLN A 69 6.92 7.48 4.72
N CYS A 70 6.19 6.74 5.56
CA CYS A 70 6.41 6.72 7.00
C CYS A 70 7.77 6.12 7.38
N TYR A 71 8.29 5.17 6.60
CA TYR A 71 9.61 4.61 6.82
C TYR A 71 10.72 5.62 6.47
N ASP A 72 10.63 6.29 5.32
CA ASP A 72 11.66 7.22 4.84
C ASP A 72 11.64 8.56 5.59
N ASN A 73 10.46 9.10 5.91
CA ASN A 73 10.32 10.37 6.61
C ASN A 73 9.10 10.38 7.57
N PRO A 74 9.21 9.75 8.74
CA PRO A 74 8.09 9.62 9.68
C PRO A 74 7.57 10.96 10.20
N ALA A 75 8.45 11.96 10.35
CA ALA A 75 8.07 13.28 10.87
C ALA A 75 7.21 14.06 9.88
N GLN A 76 7.56 14.02 8.59
CA GLN A 76 6.77 14.66 7.54
C GLN A 76 5.48 13.89 7.27
N ALA A 77 5.56 12.56 7.15
CA ALA A 77 4.40 11.71 6.91
C ALA A 77 3.29 11.92 7.96
N TRP A 78 3.66 11.99 9.25
CA TRP A 78 2.72 12.26 10.33
C TRP A 78 2.09 13.66 10.26
N ARG A 79 2.84 14.67 9.83
CA ARG A 79 2.32 16.04 9.68
C ARG A 79 1.34 16.14 8.52
N ASP A 80 1.62 15.45 7.42
CA ASP A 80 0.81 15.54 6.21
C ASP A 80 -0.56 14.87 6.37
N ASN A 81 -0.64 13.78 7.14
CA ASN A 81 -1.91 13.06 7.27
C ASN A 81 -2.14 12.35 8.62
N PRO A 82 -2.20 13.10 9.75
CA PRO A 82 -2.23 12.53 11.09
C PRO A 82 -3.44 11.62 11.38
N GLU A 83 -4.60 11.86 10.74
CA GLU A 83 -5.81 11.03 10.92
C GLU A 83 -5.67 9.66 10.25
N ARG A 84 -5.06 9.62 9.06
CA ARG A 84 -4.79 8.38 8.31
C ARG A 84 -3.91 7.41 9.09
N TRP A 85 -2.96 7.94 9.87
CA TRP A 85 -2.08 7.14 10.74
C TRP A 85 -2.70 6.73 12.08
N GLN A 86 -3.80 7.35 12.52
CA GLN A 86 -4.51 6.92 13.74
C GLN A 86 -5.36 5.67 13.49
N GLY A 87 -5.86 5.49 12.25
CA GLY A 87 -6.64 4.31 11.84
C GLY A 87 -5.77 3.10 11.48
N LEU A 88 -4.54 3.34 11.03
CA LEU A 88 -3.54 2.29 10.84
C LEU A 88 -2.88 2.04 12.18
N ASN A 89 -2.94 0.82 12.71
CA ASN A 89 -2.32 0.42 13.99
C ASN A 89 -0.77 0.39 13.92
N TRP A 90 -0.20 1.28 13.11
CA TRP A 90 1.21 1.49 12.85
C TRP A 90 1.70 2.71 13.57
N ASP A 91 2.81 2.52 14.25
CA ASP A 91 3.37 3.53 15.12
C ASP A 91 4.31 4.46 14.36
N CYS A 92 3.78 5.10 13.31
CA CYS A 92 4.54 6.11 12.55
C CYS A 92 5.07 7.21 13.46
N ARG A 93 4.25 7.57 14.47
CA ARG A 93 4.59 8.51 15.53
C ARG A 93 5.74 8.04 16.43
N ASN A 94 5.83 6.75 16.77
CA ASN A 94 6.98 6.24 17.53
C ASN A 94 8.30 6.26 16.75
N LYS A 95 8.27 6.38 15.42
CA LYS A 95 9.48 6.60 14.60
C LYS A 95 10.01 8.04 14.66
N ILE A 96 9.23 9.01 15.14
CA ILE A 96 9.64 10.43 15.29
C ILE A 96 10.39 10.65 16.63
N ARG A 97 10.19 9.76 17.60
CA ARG A 97 10.72 9.90 18.97
C ARG A 97 12.09 9.26 19.20
N TYR A 98 12.69 8.68 18.16
CA TYR A 98 14.05 8.13 18.19
C TYR A 98 14.99 8.92 17.29
#